data_AF-A0A256YLW9-F1
#
_entry.id   AF-A0A256YLW9-F1
#
_cell.length_a   1.000
_cell.length_b   1.000
_cell.length_c   1.000
_cell.angle_alpha   90.00
_cell.angle_beta   90.00
_cell.angle_gamma   90.00
#
_symmetry.space_group_name_H-M   'P 1'
#
loop_
_entity.id
_entity.type
_entity.pdbx_description
1 polymer ?
#
loop_
_entity_poly.entity_id
_entity_poly.type
_entity_poly.pdbx_seq_one_letter_code
_entity_poly.pdbx_strand_id
1 'polypeptide(L)'
;MFFKKTCPRCGKKISKSHNYCPYCGMDLRKKPRESFDDLDFSAIRMPFPFGNLFNKLTKELARELDKAWAFDEDGGRVKKGISISISNVDGVPRIKVGNTGRTVRGAGMPKEKQVKRVVRRISKEDIERYAKLPRKEAETNVKRLSNAIIYEISLPGVVDPKDVFINKLHNSIEIKAFGKNKAYFKLIPLDLNIKAYHFGNGKLILELRE
;
A
#
# COMPACT_ATOMS: atom_id res chain seq x y z
N MET A 1 10.09 -39.97 -37.25
CA MET A 1 9.21 -39.56 -36.14
C MET A 1 9.57 -38.15 -35.69
N PHE A 2 8.68 -37.17 -35.91
CA PHE A 2 8.96 -35.77 -35.58
C PHE A 2 8.61 -35.47 -34.12
N PHE A 3 9.61 -35.15 -33.30
CA PHE A 3 9.39 -34.78 -31.90
C PHE A 3 8.67 -33.43 -31.82
N LYS A 4 7.41 -33.45 -31.35
CA LYS A 4 6.57 -32.27 -31.10
C LYS A 4 6.60 -31.93 -29.61
N LYS A 5 6.71 -30.65 -29.26
CA LYS A 5 6.50 -30.14 -27.90
C LYS A 5 5.12 -29.48 -27.81
N THR A 6 4.54 -29.42 -26.62
CA THR A 6 3.22 -28.79 -26.42
C THR A 6 3.42 -27.40 -25.84
N CYS A 7 2.70 -26.40 -26.37
CA CYS A 7 2.75 -25.05 -25.82
C CYS A 7 2.07 -25.01 -24.44
N PRO A 8 2.74 -24.53 -23.38
CA PRO A 8 2.14 -24.49 -22.03
C PRO A 8 1.03 -23.43 -21.89
N ARG A 9 0.90 -22.47 -22.84
CA ARG A 9 -0.21 -21.50 -22.82
C ARG A 9 -1.51 -22.04 -23.39
N CYS A 10 -1.43 -22.69 -24.55
CA CYS A 10 -2.61 -22.97 -25.38
C CYS A 10 -2.78 -24.46 -25.71
N GLY A 11 -1.89 -25.33 -25.21
CA GLY A 11 -2.00 -26.78 -25.38
C GLY A 11 -1.75 -27.29 -26.80
N LYS A 12 -1.47 -26.42 -27.79
CA LYS A 12 -1.23 -26.85 -29.18
C LYS A 12 0.15 -27.50 -29.35
N LYS A 13 0.20 -28.55 -30.16
CA LYS A 13 1.43 -29.27 -30.53
C LYS A 13 2.21 -28.46 -31.56
N ILE A 14 3.48 -28.21 -31.28
CA ILE A 14 4.37 -27.38 -32.07
C ILE A 14 5.71 -28.11 -32.25
N SER A 15 6.43 -27.83 -33.34
CA SER A 15 7.76 -28.46 -33.52
C SER A 15 8.75 -27.92 -32.49
N LYS A 16 9.75 -28.75 -32.11
CA LYS A 16 10.78 -28.33 -31.15
C LYS A 16 11.59 -27.12 -31.60
N SER A 17 11.76 -26.92 -32.91
CA SER A 17 12.53 -25.83 -33.51
C SER A 17 11.91 -24.43 -33.36
N HIS A 18 10.62 -24.33 -33.01
CA HIS A 18 9.99 -23.04 -32.83
C HIS A 18 10.37 -22.41 -31.48
N ASN A 19 10.89 -21.18 -31.53
CA ASN A 19 11.17 -20.34 -30.37
C ASN A 19 9.92 -19.62 -29.83
N TYR A 20 8.87 -19.54 -30.65
CA TYR A 20 7.59 -18.92 -30.31
C TYR A 20 6.43 -19.83 -30.73
N CYS A 21 5.33 -19.82 -29.98
CA CYS A 21 4.13 -20.54 -30.39
C CYS A 21 3.42 -19.77 -31.52
N PRO A 22 3.30 -20.34 -32.74
CA PRO A 22 2.65 -19.67 -33.87
C PRO A 22 1.14 -19.43 -33.67
N TYR A 23 0.52 -20.08 -32.68
CA TYR A 23 -0.92 -19.97 -32.44
C TYR A 23 -1.30 -18.96 -31.35
N CYS A 24 -0.41 -18.67 -30.40
CA CYS A 24 -0.72 -17.79 -29.26
C CYS A 24 0.38 -16.77 -28.92
N GLY A 25 1.47 -16.74 -29.69
CA GLY A 25 2.57 -15.80 -29.54
C GLY A 25 3.47 -16.02 -28.32
N MET A 26 3.28 -17.09 -27.53
CA MET A 26 4.10 -17.34 -26.33
C MET A 26 5.56 -17.63 -26.70
N ASP A 27 6.49 -16.96 -26.02
CA ASP A 27 7.92 -17.27 -26.10
C ASP A 27 8.23 -18.59 -25.38
N LEU A 28 8.82 -19.54 -26.10
CA LEU A 28 9.12 -20.89 -25.63
C LEU A 28 10.57 -21.03 -25.17
N ARG A 29 11.36 -19.95 -25.24
CA ARG A 29 12.75 -19.92 -24.76
C ARG A 29 12.84 -19.68 -23.27
N LYS A 30 11.80 -19.07 -22.67
CA LYS A 30 11.75 -18.82 -21.23
C LYS A 30 11.27 -20.09 -20.53
N LYS A 31 12.11 -20.65 -19.65
CA LYS A 31 11.62 -21.59 -18.61
C LYS A 31 10.43 -20.91 -17.90
N PRO A 32 9.37 -21.65 -17.54
CA PRO A 32 8.28 -21.08 -16.77
C PRO A 32 8.90 -20.39 -15.55
N ARG A 33 8.65 -19.08 -15.42
CA ARG A 33 8.92 -18.39 -14.16
C ARG A 33 8.11 -19.14 -13.12
N GLU A 34 8.79 -19.53 -12.04
CA GLU A 34 8.20 -20.10 -10.85
C GLU A 34 6.89 -19.38 -10.56
N SER A 35 5.83 -20.17 -10.51
CA SER A 35 4.50 -19.77 -10.10
C SER A 35 4.61 -18.99 -8.79
N PHE A 36 3.77 -17.97 -8.64
CA PHE A 36 3.64 -17.20 -7.39
C PHE A 36 3.31 -18.08 -6.16
N ASP A 37 2.95 -19.35 -6.41
CA ASP A 37 2.69 -20.39 -5.41
C ASP A 37 3.94 -20.83 -4.62
N ASP A 38 5.16 -20.59 -5.13
CA ASP A 38 6.41 -20.97 -4.43
C ASP A 38 7.05 -19.80 -3.65
N LEU A 39 6.33 -18.68 -3.48
CA LEU A 39 6.75 -17.64 -2.56
C LEU A 39 6.55 -18.15 -1.12
N ASP A 40 7.63 -18.64 -0.52
CA ASP A 40 7.68 -18.95 0.91
C ASP A 40 7.58 -17.65 1.74
N PHE A 41 6.35 -17.18 1.94
CA PHE A 41 6.03 -16.03 2.78
C PHE A 41 6.42 -16.25 4.26
N SER A 42 6.82 -17.47 4.65
CA SER A 42 7.37 -17.78 5.98
C SER A 42 8.68 -17.04 6.26
N ALA A 43 9.42 -16.65 5.22
CA ALA A 43 10.65 -15.88 5.35
C ALA A 43 10.40 -14.39 5.62
N ILE A 44 9.18 -13.89 5.38
CA ILE A 44 8.79 -12.53 5.77
C ILE A 44 8.37 -12.61 7.23
N ARG A 45 9.35 -12.46 8.12
CA ARG A 45 9.15 -12.33 9.57
C ARG A 45 8.46 -11.00 9.88
N MET A 46 7.17 -10.91 9.59
CA MET A 46 6.34 -9.81 10.06
C MET A 46 6.10 -10.00 11.57
N PRO A 47 6.42 -9.00 12.41
CA PRO A 47 6.16 -9.10 13.84
C PRO A 47 4.65 -9.18 14.08
N PHE A 48 4.23 -10.19 14.86
CA PHE A 48 2.86 -10.34 15.36
C PHE A 48 2.42 -9.07 16.11
N PRO A 49 1.14 -8.65 15.98
CA PRO A 49 -0.05 -9.52 16.04
C PRO A 49 -1.00 -9.47 14.82
N PHE A 50 -0.48 -9.41 13.59
CA PHE A 50 -1.32 -9.25 12.37
C PHE A 50 -1.75 -10.54 11.64
N GLY A 51 -1.28 -11.72 12.06
CA GLY A 51 -1.45 -12.97 11.30
C GLY A 51 -2.91 -13.30 10.93
N ASN A 52 -3.85 -13.07 11.85
CA ASN A 52 -5.25 -13.47 11.64
C ASN A 52 -6.07 -12.43 10.84
N LEU A 53 -5.64 -11.16 10.84
CA LEU A 53 -6.31 -10.09 10.09
C LEU A 53 -5.82 -10.05 8.65
N PHE A 54 -4.52 -10.32 8.44
CA PHE A 54 -3.91 -10.34 7.11
C PHE A 54 -4.49 -11.46 6.24
N ASN A 55 -4.72 -12.66 6.80
CA ASN A 55 -5.28 -13.78 6.06
C ASN A 55 -6.71 -13.54 5.54
N LYS A 56 -7.49 -12.66 6.18
CA LYS A 56 -8.81 -12.25 5.68
C LYS A 56 -8.68 -11.21 4.58
N LEU A 57 -7.82 -10.20 4.78
CA LEU A 57 -7.53 -9.15 3.79
C LEU A 57 -6.91 -9.69 2.51
N THR A 58 -5.94 -10.62 2.60
CA THR A 58 -5.31 -11.23 1.43
C THR A 58 -6.27 -12.11 0.67
N LYS A 59 -7.11 -12.87 1.36
CA LYS A 59 -8.13 -13.71 0.72
C LYS A 59 -9.19 -12.88 0.00
N GLU A 60 -9.53 -11.73 0.55
CA GLU A 60 -10.48 -10.78 -0.05
C GLU A 60 -9.85 -10.03 -1.24
N LEU A 61 -8.60 -9.59 -1.10
CA LEU A 61 -7.82 -8.94 -2.15
C LEU A 61 -7.51 -9.90 -3.31
N ALA A 62 -7.15 -11.15 -3.05
CA ALA A 62 -6.93 -12.17 -4.07
C ALA A 62 -8.22 -12.45 -4.84
N ARG A 63 -9.36 -12.53 -4.14
CA ARG A 63 -10.68 -12.67 -4.76
C ARG A 63 -11.07 -11.45 -5.60
N GLU A 64 -10.70 -10.24 -5.19
CA GLU A 64 -10.93 -9.02 -5.99
C GLU A 64 -9.99 -8.93 -7.20
N LEU A 65 -8.73 -9.36 -7.07
CA LEU A 65 -7.78 -9.41 -8.19
C LEU A 65 -8.20 -10.46 -9.23
N ASP A 66 -8.60 -11.65 -8.80
CA ASP A 66 -9.11 -12.69 -9.69
C ASP A 66 -10.35 -12.20 -10.46
N LYS A 67 -11.26 -11.48 -9.78
CA LYS A 67 -12.42 -10.84 -10.42
C LYS A 67 -12.03 -9.70 -11.36
N ALA A 68 -10.95 -8.98 -11.07
CA ALA A 68 -10.45 -7.90 -11.92
C ALA A 68 -9.68 -8.42 -13.15
N TRP A 69 -9.21 -9.66 -13.13
CA TRP A 69 -8.39 -10.28 -14.18
C TRP A 69 -9.14 -11.33 -15.00
N ALA A 70 -10.43 -11.57 -14.70
CA ALA A 70 -11.36 -12.23 -15.60
C ALA A 70 -11.62 -11.31 -16.83
N PHE A 71 -10.77 -11.45 -17.84
CA PHE A 71 -10.97 -10.86 -19.16
C PHE A 71 -11.96 -11.72 -19.95
N ASP A 72 -13.17 -11.19 -20.16
CA ASP A 72 -14.07 -11.66 -21.21
C ASP A 72 -13.68 -11.04 -22.57
N GLU A 73 -13.85 -11.84 -23.63
CA GLU A 73 -13.44 -11.53 -25.01
C GLU A 73 -14.28 -10.47 -25.73
N ASP A 74 -15.30 -9.87 -25.12
CA ASP A 74 -16.17 -8.92 -25.81
C ASP A 74 -15.97 -7.47 -25.34
N GLY A 75 -15.53 -6.65 -26.30
CA GLY A 75 -15.15 -5.26 -26.12
C GLY A 75 -16.24 -4.39 -25.48
N GLY A 76 -15.83 -3.64 -24.45
CA GLY A 76 -16.55 -2.44 -24.02
C GLY A 76 -16.68 -2.26 -22.52
N ARG A 77 -15.59 -1.91 -21.81
CA ARG A 77 -15.67 -1.22 -20.50
C ARG A 77 -14.59 -0.16 -20.37
N VAL A 78 -15.01 1.04 -19.96
CA VAL A 78 -14.16 2.21 -19.72
C VAL A 78 -13.18 1.87 -18.59
N LYS A 79 -11.91 1.69 -18.95
CA LYS A 79 -10.81 1.54 -17.99
C LYS A 79 -10.67 2.84 -17.20
N LYS A 80 -11.24 2.91 -15.98
CA LYS A 80 -10.75 3.85 -14.96
C LYS A 80 -9.42 3.32 -14.47
N GLY A 81 -8.36 3.67 -15.18
CA GLY A 81 -6.99 3.24 -14.89
C GLY A 81 -6.12 4.42 -14.48
N ILE A 82 -5.18 4.15 -13.59
CA ILE A 82 -4.03 5.01 -13.37
C ILE A 82 -3.02 4.67 -14.47
N SER A 83 -2.71 5.62 -15.33
CA SER A 83 -1.62 5.51 -16.30
C SER A 83 -0.32 5.91 -15.62
N ILE A 84 0.62 4.97 -15.53
CA ILE A 84 1.97 5.25 -15.07
C ILE A 84 2.90 5.09 -16.28
N SER A 85 3.50 6.18 -16.70
CA SER A 85 4.52 6.20 -17.75
C SER A 85 5.88 6.43 -17.10
N ILE A 86 6.77 5.45 -17.26
CA ILE A 86 8.15 5.53 -16.77
C ILE A 86 9.04 5.69 -18.00
N SER A 87 9.71 6.83 -18.08
CA SER A 87 10.68 7.14 -19.15
C SER A 87 12.06 7.29 -18.53
N ASN A 88 13.07 6.75 -19.18
CA ASN A 88 14.46 6.87 -18.73
C ASN A 88 15.14 7.89 -19.65
N VAL A 89 15.45 9.07 -19.12
CA VAL A 89 16.23 10.09 -19.83
C VAL A 89 17.47 10.33 -18.99
N ASP A 90 18.65 10.13 -19.59
CA ASP A 90 19.96 10.30 -18.96
C ASP A 90 20.17 9.46 -17.68
N GLY A 91 19.69 8.21 -17.68
CA GLY A 91 19.87 7.28 -16.57
C GLY A 91 19.02 7.57 -15.32
N VAL A 92 18.18 8.62 -15.37
CA VAL A 92 17.26 8.97 -14.29
C VAL A 92 15.82 8.62 -14.70
N PRO A 93 15.16 7.68 -14.00
CA PRO A 93 13.79 7.32 -14.32
C PRO A 93 12.84 8.45 -13.93
N ARG A 94 12.14 9.00 -14.94
CA ARG A 94 11.05 9.96 -14.76
C ARG A 94 9.71 9.24 -14.85
N ILE A 95 8.97 9.27 -13.76
CA ILE A 95 7.65 8.65 -13.63
C ILE A 95 6.58 9.74 -13.76
N LYS A 96 5.71 9.61 -14.76
CA LYS A 96 4.49 10.42 -14.91
C LYS A 96 3.28 9.55 -14.59
N VAL A 97 2.45 10.01 -13.66
CA VAL A 97 1.21 9.33 -13.28
C VAL A 97 0.02 10.21 -13.69
N GLY A 98 -0.90 9.68 -14.47
CA GLY A 98 -2.13 10.35 -14.89
C GLY A 98 -3.36 9.48 -14.68
N ASN A 99 -4.51 10.08 -14.35
CA ASN A 99 -5.77 9.34 -14.26
C ASN A 99 -6.46 9.36 -15.62
N THR A 100 -6.71 8.19 -16.19
CA THR A 100 -7.46 8.05 -17.44
C THR A 100 -8.94 7.99 -17.12
N GLY A 101 -9.52 9.14 -16.81
CA GLY A 101 -10.95 9.29 -16.52
C GLY A 101 -11.38 10.75 -16.67
N ARG A 102 -12.46 10.99 -17.41
CA ARG A 102 -13.02 12.30 -17.79
C ARG A 102 -12.87 13.37 -16.70
N THR A 103 -12.16 14.44 -17.06
CA THR A 103 -12.25 15.75 -16.42
C THR A 103 -13.67 16.27 -16.58
N VAL A 104 -14.45 16.33 -15.49
CA VAL A 104 -15.62 17.21 -15.43
C VAL A 104 -15.28 18.33 -14.45
N ARG A 105 -15.12 19.51 -15.04
CA ARG A 105 -14.98 20.80 -14.37
C ARG A 105 -16.29 21.15 -13.67
N GLY A 106 -16.21 21.69 -12.45
CA GLY A 106 -17.25 22.57 -11.92
C GLY A 106 -17.85 22.15 -10.57
N ALA A 107 -17.34 22.73 -9.49
CA ALA A 107 -18.10 23.40 -8.42
C ALA A 107 -17.08 23.79 -7.34
N GLY A 108 -17.05 25.08 -6.98
CA GLY A 108 -16.11 25.60 -5.98
C GLY A 108 -16.28 24.87 -4.65
N MET A 109 -15.27 24.10 -4.24
CA MET A 109 -15.21 23.57 -2.89
C MET A 109 -14.99 24.74 -1.93
N PRO A 110 -15.72 24.81 -0.81
CA PRO A 110 -15.41 25.76 0.25
C PRO A 110 -13.94 25.54 0.64
N LYS A 111 -13.18 26.62 0.79
CA LYS A 111 -11.80 26.57 1.28
C LYS A 111 -11.82 26.10 2.72
N GLU A 112 -11.91 24.79 2.91
CA GLU A 112 -11.59 24.14 4.17
C GLU A 112 -10.14 24.51 4.46
N LYS A 113 -9.91 25.20 5.59
CA LYS A 113 -8.59 25.65 6.00
C LYS A 113 -7.68 24.45 6.01
N GLN A 114 -6.83 24.37 4.99
CA GLN A 114 -5.83 23.32 4.86
C GLN A 114 -4.99 23.34 6.14
N VAL A 115 -5.24 22.38 7.03
CA VAL A 115 -4.30 22.07 8.09
C VAL A 115 -3.00 21.78 7.35
N LYS A 116 -2.00 22.66 7.52
CA LYS A 116 -0.72 22.58 6.83
C LYS A 116 -0.19 21.17 7.03
N ARG A 117 -0.35 20.30 6.02
CA ARG A 117 0.33 19.00 6.00
C ARG A 117 1.79 19.33 5.87
N VAL A 118 2.49 19.36 7.01
CA VAL A 118 3.94 19.36 7.05
C VAL A 118 4.36 17.97 6.56
N VAL A 119 4.36 17.78 5.24
CA VAL A 119 5.01 16.62 4.61
C VAL A 119 6.50 16.88 4.78
N ARG A 120 7.03 16.57 5.95
CA ARG A 120 8.45 16.72 6.23
C ARG A 120 9.22 15.73 5.36
N ARG A 121 10.22 16.21 4.64
CA ARG A 121 11.18 15.34 3.94
C ARG A 121 12.02 14.65 5.02
N ILE A 122 11.81 13.35 5.17
CA ILE A 122 12.64 12.48 6.01
C ILE A 122 14.02 12.37 5.36
N SER A 123 15.09 12.60 6.11
CA SER A 123 16.45 12.48 5.58
C SER A 123 16.87 11.01 5.44
N LYS A 124 17.97 10.72 4.74
CA LYS A 124 18.47 9.33 4.64
C LYS A 124 18.94 8.81 6.00
N GLU A 125 19.50 9.69 6.82
CA GLU A 125 19.98 9.40 8.16
C GLU A 125 18.82 9.05 9.10
N ASP A 126 17.68 9.74 8.98
CA ASP A 126 16.46 9.44 9.72
C ASP A 126 15.92 8.04 9.38
N ILE A 127 15.92 7.66 8.10
CA ILE A 127 15.46 6.34 7.65
C ILE A 127 16.31 5.23 8.27
N GLU A 128 17.64 5.36 8.22
CA GLU A 128 18.56 4.37 8.81
C GLU A 128 18.41 4.28 10.32
N ARG A 129 18.24 5.43 10.99
CA ARG A 129 18.02 5.50 12.43
C ARG A 129 16.72 4.79 12.81
N TYR A 130 15.63 5.09 12.11
CA TYR A 130 14.31 4.55 12.38
C TYR A 130 14.22 3.04 12.07
N ALA A 131 14.96 2.56 11.08
CA ALA A 131 14.99 1.15 10.70
C ALA A 131 15.59 0.24 11.80
N LYS A 132 16.52 0.77 12.61
CA LYS A 132 17.21 0.03 13.68
C LYS A 132 16.39 -0.05 14.97
N LEU A 133 15.31 0.71 15.10
CA LEU A 133 14.54 0.78 16.34
C LEU A 133 13.58 -0.41 16.48
N PRO A 134 13.51 -1.05 17.66
CA PRO A 134 12.49 -2.06 17.94
C PRO A 134 11.11 -1.40 17.87
N ARG A 135 10.17 -2.05 17.16
CA ARG A 135 8.80 -1.58 17.03
C ARG A 135 7.98 -2.05 18.23
N LYS A 136 7.22 -1.15 18.84
CA LYS A 136 6.30 -1.41 19.96
C LYS A 136 4.92 -0.83 19.65
N GLU A 137 3.86 -1.54 20.01
CA GLU A 137 2.53 -0.95 19.99
C GLU A 137 2.38 0.05 21.15
N ALA A 138 1.76 1.19 20.86
CA ALA A 138 1.52 2.22 21.87
C ALA A 138 0.32 1.89 22.75
N GLU A 139 0.48 2.04 24.07
CA GLU A 139 -0.64 1.98 25.01
C GLU A 139 -1.62 3.11 24.68
N THR A 140 -2.92 2.79 24.68
CA THR A 140 -3.96 3.68 24.19
C THR A 140 -5.17 3.65 25.10
N ASN A 141 -5.66 4.80 25.49
CA ASN A 141 -6.98 4.98 26.10
C ASN A 141 -7.92 5.64 25.08
N VAL A 142 -9.17 5.20 25.02
CA VAL A 142 -10.16 5.71 24.07
C VAL A 142 -11.39 6.19 24.83
N LYS A 143 -11.74 7.46 24.64
CA LYS A 143 -12.97 8.06 25.17
C LYS A 143 -13.92 8.32 24.02
N ARG A 144 -15.14 7.78 24.12
CA ARG A 144 -16.20 8.03 23.14
C ARG A 144 -17.16 9.08 23.69
N LEU A 145 -17.37 10.13 22.91
CA LEU A 145 -18.35 11.18 23.14
C LEU A 145 -19.45 11.07 22.08
N SER A 146 -20.54 11.81 22.24
CA SER A 146 -21.67 11.78 21.30
C SER A 146 -21.31 12.17 19.87
N ASN A 147 -20.31 13.04 19.68
CA ASN A 147 -19.90 13.59 18.39
C ASN A 147 -18.41 13.42 18.07
N ALA A 148 -17.65 12.74 18.93
CA ALA A 148 -16.20 12.62 18.79
C ALA A 148 -15.65 11.36 19.47
N ILE A 149 -14.52 10.88 18.97
CA ILE A 149 -13.72 9.83 19.61
C ILE A 149 -12.35 10.41 19.93
N ILE A 150 -11.98 10.40 21.21
CA ILE A 150 -10.69 10.89 21.68
C ILE A 150 -9.77 9.69 21.94
N TYR A 151 -8.64 9.67 21.25
CA TYR A 151 -7.55 8.72 21.46
C TYR A 151 -6.44 9.40 22.27
N GLU A 152 -6.11 8.82 23.42
CA GLU A 152 -4.95 9.18 24.23
C GLU A 152 -3.89 8.09 24.09
N ILE A 153 -2.82 8.38 23.37
CA ILE A 153 -1.79 7.40 22.99
C ILE A 153 -0.50 7.72 23.72
N SER A 154 -0.03 6.78 24.55
CA SER A 154 1.22 6.90 25.30
C SER A 154 2.43 6.59 24.42
N LEU A 155 3.29 7.59 24.25
CA LEU A 155 4.51 7.55 23.44
C LEU A 155 5.75 7.91 24.29
N PRO A 156 6.03 7.19 25.40
CA PRO A 156 7.15 7.54 26.26
C PRO A 156 8.49 7.39 25.55
N GLY A 157 9.33 8.42 25.66
CA GLY A 157 10.65 8.49 25.02
C GLY A 157 10.66 9.14 23.64
N VAL A 158 9.50 9.55 23.13
CA VAL A 158 9.40 10.51 22.01
C VAL A 158 9.48 11.92 22.60
N VAL A 159 10.35 12.76 22.04
CA VAL A 159 10.63 14.10 22.58
C VAL A 159 10.21 15.18 21.60
N ASP A 160 10.61 15.07 20.33
CA ASP A 160 10.28 16.05 19.31
C ASP A 160 8.92 15.71 18.69
N PRO A 161 7.94 16.64 18.67
CA PRO A 161 6.70 16.47 17.91
C PRO A 161 6.92 16.10 16.44
N LYS A 162 8.07 16.49 15.85
CA LYS A 162 8.42 16.15 14.47
C LYS A 162 8.76 14.68 14.26
N ASP A 163 9.02 13.93 15.33
CA ASP A 163 9.21 12.49 15.29
C ASP A 163 7.87 11.72 15.37
N VAL A 164 6.73 12.44 15.43
CA VAL A 164 5.38 11.87 15.39
C VAL A 164 4.76 12.11 14.01
N PHE A 165 4.40 11.02 13.34
CA PHE A 165 3.81 11.00 12.01
C PHE A 165 2.38 10.45 12.10
N ILE A 166 1.42 11.22 11.61
CA ILE A 166 0.01 10.85 11.59
C ILE A 166 -0.46 10.89 10.14
N ASN A 167 -0.71 9.72 9.56
CA ASN A 167 -1.11 9.54 8.17
C ASN A 167 -2.57 9.08 8.11
N LYS A 168 -3.45 9.91 7.55
CA LYS A 168 -4.81 9.49 7.19
C LYS A 168 -4.74 8.69 5.89
N LEU A 169 -5.08 7.41 5.97
CA LEU A 169 -5.32 6.51 4.85
C LEU A 169 -6.81 6.53 4.49
N HIS A 170 -7.22 5.76 3.48
CA HIS A 170 -8.61 5.72 3.01
C HIS A 170 -9.58 5.36 4.15
N ASN A 171 -9.39 4.20 4.79
CA ASN A 171 -10.29 3.68 5.83
C ASN A 171 -9.62 3.58 7.20
N SER A 172 -8.50 4.28 7.40
CA SER A 172 -7.74 4.18 8.65
C SER A 172 -6.82 5.37 8.90
N ILE A 173 -6.35 5.50 10.13
CA ILE A 173 -5.33 6.46 10.54
C ILE A 173 -4.13 5.67 11.03
N GLU A 174 -2.98 5.87 10.39
CA GLU A 174 -1.70 5.29 10.77
C GLU A 174 -0.90 6.30 11.58
N ILE A 175 -0.36 5.87 12.72
CA ILE A 175 0.45 6.68 13.61
C ILE A 175 1.80 5.98 13.78
N LYS A 176 2.88 6.70 13.47
CA LYS A 176 4.26 6.28 13.68
C LYS A 176 4.93 7.30 14.57
N ALA A 177 5.62 6.88 15.62
CA ALA A 177 6.38 7.83 16.44
C ALA A 177 7.75 7.26 16.81
N PHE A 178 8.80 8.05 16.69
CA PHE A 178 10.17 7.58 16.88
C PHE A 178 10.75 8.14 18.18
N GLY A 179 11.01 7.27 19.14
CA GLY A 179 11.70 7.61 20.38
C GLY A 179 13.19 7.30 20.30
N LYS A 180 13.94 7.60 21.37
CA LYS A 180 15.38 7.33 21.44
C LYS A 180 15.73 5.86 21.20
N ASN A 181 14.97 4.95 21.79
CA ASN A 181 15.30 3.52 21.86
C ASN A 181 14.23 2.59 21.25
N LYS A 182 13.12 3.15 20.75
CA LYS A 182 11.99 2.37 20.22
C LYS A 182 11.16 3.20 19.27
N ALA A 183 10.53 2.54 18.32
CA ALA A 183 9.54 3.13 17.43
C ALA A 183 8.15 2.63 17.82
N TYR A 184 7.18 3.53 17.82
CA TYR A 184 5.78 3.24 18.06
C TYR A 184 5.01 3.13 16.76
N PHE A 185 4.11 2.17 16.70
CA PHE A 185 3.17 2.02 15.61
C PHE A 185 1.75 1.81 16.15
N LYS A 186 0.78 2.54 15.60
CA LYS A 186 -0.64 2.33 15.87
C LYS A 186 -1.43 2.50 14.57
N LEU A 187 -2.37 1.58 14.33
CA LEU A 187 -3.32 1.67 13.24
C LEU A 187 -4.73 1.77 13.85
N ILE A 188 -5.45 2.84 13.50
CA ILE A 188 -6.84 3.05 13.89
C ILE A 188 -7.69 2.74 12.65
N PRO A 189 -8.39 1.59 12.59
CA PRO A 189 -9.16 1.17 11.42
C PRO A 189 -10.55 1.84 11.40
N LEU A 190 -10.58 3.18 11.46
CA LEU A 190 -11.78 3.99 11.41
C LEU A 190 -11.68 5.00 10.28
N ASP A 191 -12.74 5.12 9.50
CA ASP A 191 -12.86 6.19 8.51
C ASP A 191 -13.42 7.48 9.12
N LEU A 192 -12.67 8.04 10.06
CA LEU A 192 -12.99 9.34 10.68
C LEU A 192 -11.95 10.40 10.31
N ASN A 193 -12.37 11.65 10.32
CA ASN A 193 -11.52 12.81 10.09
C ASN A 193 -10.79 13.21 11.38
N ILE A 194 -9.50 13.54 11.26
CA ILE A 194 -8.71 14.09 12.38
C ILE A 194 -9.04 15.58 12.47
N LYS A 195 -9.84 16.00 13.46
CA LYS A 195 -10.17 17.42 13.66
C LYS A 195 -9.05 18.16 14.38
N ALA A 196 -8.43 17.52 15.36
CA ALA A 196 -7.33 18.08 16.12
C ALA A 196 -6.37 16.99 16.61
N TYR A 197 -5.11 17.38 16.84
CA TYR A 197 -4.14 16.56 17.54
C TYR A 197 -3.21 17.43 18.39
N HIS A 198 -2.72 16.87 19.48
CA HIS A 198 -1.74 17.51 20.35
C HIS A 198 -0.74 16.48 20.86
N PHE A 199 0.55 16.77 20.74
CA PHE A 199 1.61 15.96 21.32
C PHE A 199 2.32 16.74 22.41
N GLY A 200 2.39 16.16 23.62
CA GLY A 200 3.09 16.73 24.75
C GLY A 200 3.17 15.75 25.91
N ASN A 201 4.15 15.92 26.80
CA ASN A 201 4.36 15.06 27.98
C ASN A 201 4.38 13.56 27.65
N GLY A 202 4.94 13.19 26.49
CA GLY A 202 5.00 11.79 26.04
C GLY A 202 3.65 11.18 25.68
N LYS A 203 2.62 11.99 25.43
CA LYS A 203 1.29 11.55 25.00
C LYS A 203 0.85 12.27 23.73
N LEU A 204 0.25 11.52 22.81
CA LEU A 204 -0.46 12.05 21.65
C LEU A 204 -1.96 11.96 21.92
N ILE A 205 -2.63 13.11 21.88
CA ILE A 205 -4.09 13.21 21.94
C ILE A 205 -4.59 13.45 20.52
N LEU A 206 -5.57 12.65 20.09
CA LEU A 206 -6.19 12.71 18.77
C LEU A 206 -7.70 12.83 18.94
N GLU A 207 -8.29 13.82 18.30
CA GLU A 207 -9.73 14.01 18.23
C GLU A 207 -10.25 13.64 16.84
N LEU A 208 -11.06 12.58 16.79
CA LEU A 208 -11.67 12.07 15.57
C LEU A 208 -13.16 12.40 15.55
N ARG A 209 -13.66 12.84 14.40
CA ARG A 209 -15.09 13.06 14.14
C ARG A 209 -15.44 12.63 12.72
N GLU A 210 -16.72 12.53 12.44
CA GLU A 210 -17.23 12.41 11.06
C GLU A 210 -16.85 13.66 10.22
#